data_AF-A0A832IMZ1-F1
#
_entry.id   AF-A0A832IMZ1-F1
#
_cell.length_a   1.000
_cell.length_b   1.000
_cell.length_c   1.000
_cell.angle_alpha   90.00
_cell.angle_beta   90.00
_cell.angle_gamma   90.00
#
_symmetry.space_group_name_H-M   'P 1'
#
loop_
_entity.id
_entity.type
_entity.pdbx_description
1 polymer ?
#
loop_
_entity_poly.entity_id
_entity_poly.type
_entity_poly.pdbx_seq_one_letter_code
_entity_poly.pdbx_strand_id
1 'polypeptide(L)'
;LYFLLADVAVILVLSTSFVLFDIVVKGSVVLLSLTIVIFLVGALSLGVFISTFTTSQQMAYLISSLITLLPTFILSGFVFPIRSMPEVLQFITYLVPARYFLAALRAIILKGATLPSISNQIWPLMIFAVTFPLLSSWRLNKRGF
;
A
#
# COMPACT_ATOMS: atom_id res chain seq x y z
N LEU A 1 -13.95 -6.01 11.87
CA LEU A 1 -14.82 -5.83 10.70
C LEU A 1 -14.04 -5.39 9.45
N TYR A 2 -13.37 -4.24 9.47
CA TYR A 2 -12.60 -3.73 8.31
C TYR A 2 -11.51 -4.69 7.80
N PHE A 3 -10.81 -5.39 8.70
CA PHE A 3 -9.79 -6.38 8.32
C PHE A 3 -10.39 -7.57 7.56
N LEU A 4 -11.55 -8.07 8.01
CA LEU A 4 -12.29 -9.15 7.34
C LEU A 4 -12.81 -8.72 5.97
N LEU A 5 -13.28 -7.47 5.84
CA LEU A 5 -13.70 -6.92 4.55
C LEU A 5 -12.52 -6.83 3.56
N ALA A 6 -11.33 -6.46 4.05
CA ALA A 6 -10.13 -6.42 3.23
C ALA A 6 -9.72 -7.82 2.75
N ASP A 7 -9.73 -8.82 3.63
CA ASP A 7 -9.41 -10.21 3.25
C ASP A 7 -10.41 -10.77 2.23
N VAL A 8 -11.71 -10.51 2.40
CA VAL A 8 -12.74 -10.91 1.43
C VAL A 8 -12.51 -10.24 0.08
N ALA A 9 -12.18 -8.94 0.07
CA ALA A 9 -11.87 -8.22 -1.17
C ALA A 9 -10.64 -8.80 -1.88
N VAL A 10 -9.60 -9.18 -1.14
CA VAL A 10 -8.39 -9.82 -1.69
C VAL A 10 -8.73 -11.16 -2.34
N ILE A 11 -9.51 -12.01 -1.66
CA ILE A 11 -9.94 -13.31 -2.20
C ILE A 11 -10.75 -13.12 -3.48
N LEU A 12 -11.68 -12.16 -3.49
CA LEU A 12 -12.53 -11.87 -4.63
C LEU A 12 -11.68 -11.39 -5.82
N VAL A 13 -10.79 -10.42 -5.62
CA VAL A 13 -9.88 -9.92 -6.66
C VAL A 13 -9.00 -11.04 -7.22
N LEU A 14 -8.43 -11.91 -6.37
CA LEU A 14 -7.61 -13.03 -6.83
C LEU A 14 -8.43 -14.04 -7.64
N SER A 15 -9.64 -14.36 -7.19
CA SER A 15 -10.55 -15.28 -7.90
C SER A 15 -10.95 -14.73 -9.27
N THR A 16 -11.31 -13.45 -9.34
CA THR A 16 -11.68 -12.79 -10.59
C THR A 16 -10.47 -12.63 -11.52
N SER A 17 -9.28 -12.36 -10.98
CA SER A 17 -8.04 -12.28 -11.76
C SER A 17 -7.67 -13.63 -12.40
N PHE A 18 -7.92 -14.72 -11.69
CA PHE A 18 -7.71 -16.07 -12.20
C PHE A 18 -8.75 -16.41 -13.29
N VAL A 19 -10.03 -16.16 -13.03
CA VAL A 19 -11.13 -16.53 -13.94
C VAL A 19 -11.20 -15.67 -15.21
N LEU A 20 -10.92 -14.37 -15.12
CA LEU A 20 -11.07 -13.44 -16.26
C LEU A 20 -9.78 -13.19 -17.05
N PHE A 21 -8.60 -13.33 -16.43
CA PHE A 21 -7.34 -12.92 -17.05
C PHE A 21 -6.30 -14.06 -17.14
N ASP A 22 -6.62 -15.29 -16.72
CA ASP A 22 -5.68 -16.43 -16.67
C ASP A 22 -4.35 -16.10 -15.94
N ILE A 23 -4.38 -15.12 -15.04
CA ILE A 23 -3.20 -14.69 -14.29
C ILE A 23 -2.97 -15.71 -13.17
N VAL A 24 -2.21 -16.76 -13.49
CA VAL A 24 -1.68 -17.68 -12.49
C VAL A 24 -0.59 -16.96 -11.72
N VAL A 25 -0.77 -16.78 -10.41
CA VAL A 25 0.27 -16.29 -9.52
C VAL A 25 1.44 -17.26 -9.59
N LYS A 26 2.52 -16.87 -10.27
CA LYS A 26 3.70 -17.73 -10.43
C LYS A 26 4.49 -17.90 -9.12
N GLY A 27 4.35 -16.95 -8.21
CA GLY A 27 5.02 -16.94 -6.90
C GLY A 27 4.19 -17.58 -5.80
N SER A 28 4.64 -17.43 -4.56
CA SER A 28 3.89 -17.91 -3.39
C SER A 28 2.70 -17.01 -3.09
N VAL A 29 1.50 -17.59 -3.07
CA VAL A 29 0.27 -16.89 -2.66
C VAL A 29 0.38 -16.37 -1.23
N VAL A 30 1.03 -17.12 -0.34
CA VAL A 30 1.26 -16.69 1.05
C VAL A 30 2.13 -15.44 1.10
N LEU A 31 3.19 -15.39 0.29
CA LEU A 31 4.07 -14.22 0.20
C LEU A 31 3.34 -13.00 -0.38
N LEU A 32 2.50 -13.22 -1.39
CA LEU A 32 1.66 -12.17 -1.95
C LEU A 32 0.71 -11.60 -0.88
N SER A 33 -0.01 -12.46 -0.17
CA SER A 33 -0.93 -12.07 0.89
C SER A 33 -0.23 -11.32 2.02
N LEU A 34 0.93 -11.79 2.49
CA LEU A 34 1.72 -11.09 3.51
C LEU A 34 2.12 -9.68 3.04
N THR A 35 2.58 -9.55 1.80
CA THR A 35 2.98 -8.25 1.23
C THR A 35 1.79 -7.29 1.16
N ILE A 36 0.61 -7.78 0.79
CA ILE A 36 -0.64 -7.01 0.78
C ILE A 36 -1.01 -6.55 2.19
N VAL A 37 -0.98 -7.46 3.17
CA VAL A 37 -1.33 -7.14 4.56
C VAL A 37 -0.41 -6.07 5.13
N ILE A 38 0.91 -6.20 4.93
CA ILE A 38 1.91 -5.21 5.39
C ILE A 38 1.57 -3.82 4.83
N PHE A 39 1.30 -3.73 3.52
CA PHE A 39 0.94 -2.47 2.89
C PHE A 39 -0.38 -1.90 3.42
N LEU A 40 -1.42 -2.74 3.57
CA LEU A 40 -2.73 -2.32 4.07
C LEU A 40 -2.66 -1.76 5.49
N VAL A 41 -1.89 -2.38 6.39
CA VAL A 41 -1.72 -1.90 7.78
C VAL A 41 -1.14 -0.48 7.79
N GLY A 42 -0.09 -0.23 7.01
CA GLY A 42 0.49 1.10 6.89
C GLY A 42 -0.48 2.12 6.26
N ALA A 43 -1.15 1.73 5.16
CA ALA A 43 -2.06 2.62 4.43
C ALA A 43 -3.29 3.01 5.26
N LEU A 44 -3.89 2.06 5.98
CA LEU A 44 -5.01 2.31 6.89
C LEU A 44 -4.57 3.22 8.05
N SER A 45 -3.40 2.98 8.61
CA SER A 45 -2.87 3.79 9.71
C SER A 45 -2.55 5.23 9.28
N LEU A 46 -2.06 5.43 8.05
CA LEU A 46 -1.90 6.74 7.44
C LEU A 46 -3.25 7.44 7.28
N GLY A 47 -4.28 6.73 6.79
CA GLY A 47 -5.64 7.29 6.66
C GLY A 47 -6.22 7.76 8.00
N VAL A 48 -6.03 6.96 9.07
CA VAL A 48 -6.42 7.34 10.43
C VAL A 48 -5.57 8.50 10.96
N PHE A 49 -4.26 8.51 10.68
CA PHE A 49 -3.39 9.62 11.09
C PHE A 49 -3.85 10.96 10.48
N ILE A 50 -4.18 10.97 9.17
CA ILE A 50 -4.69 12.17 8.50
C ILE A 50 -6.03 12.61 9.10
N SER A 51 -6.93 11.67 9.43
CA SER A 51 -8.23 12.03 10.01
C SER A 51 -8.11 12.74 11.36
N THR A 52 -7.00 12.55 12.09
CA THR A 52 -6.73 13.31 13.33
C THR A 52 -6.51 14.82 13.09
N PHE A 53 -6.16 15.28 11.90
CA PHE A 53 -5.89 16.71 11.65
C PHE A 53 -7.12 17.52 11.23
N THR A 54 -8.24 16.86 10.98
CA THR A 54 -9.45 17.48 10.42
C THR A 54 -10.60 17.48 11.41
N THR A 55 -11.32 18.60 11.54
CA THR A 55 -12.42 18.81 12.49
C THR A 55 -13.76 18.23 12.01
N SER A 56 -13.92 17.98 10.71
CA SER A 56 -15.10 17.38 10.08
C SER A 56 -14.75 16.02 9.46
N GLN A 57 -15.52 14.97 9.81
CA GLN A 57 -15.33 13.60 9.31
C GLN A 57 -15.47 13.50 7.78
N GLN A 58 -16.33 14.34 7.19
CA GLN A 58 -16.57 14.37 5.74
C GLN A 58 -15.44 15.10 4.99
N MET A 59 -14.91 16.20 5.57
CA MET A 59 -13.69 16.85 5.05
C MET A 59 -12.45 16.00 5.24
N ALA A 60 -12.35 15.26 6.35
CA ALA A 60 -11.28 14.30 6.61
C ALA A 60 -11.16 13.28 5.47
N TYR A 61 -12.29 12.71 5.07
CA TYR A 61 -12.35 11.73 3.99
C TYR A 61 -11.92 12.34 2.65
N LEU A 62 -12.45 13.52 2.28
CA LEU A 62 -12.13 14.16 1.00
C LEU A 62 -10.66 14.60 0.91
N ILE A 63 -10.12 15.19 1.96
CA ILE A 63 -8.73 15.64 1.99
C ILE A 63 -7.78 14.43 2.00
N SER A 64 -8.07 13.42 2.84
CA SER A 64 -7.26 12.20 2.91
C SER A 64 -7.25 11.45 1.58
N SER A 65 -8.41 11.32 0.94
CA SER A 65 -8.51 10.66 -0.36
C SER A 65 -7.77 11.45 -1.45
N LEU A 66 -7.95 12.76 -1.58
CA LEU A 66 -7.28 13.53 -2.64
C LEU A 66 -5.75 13.58 -2.44
N ILE A 67 -5.28 13.85 -1.22
CA ILE A 67 -3.85 14.03 -0.94
C ILE A 67 -3.11 12.68 -0.92
N THR A 68 -3.79 11.59 -0.58
CA THR A 68 -3.15 10.27 -0.56
C THR A 68 -3.31 9.54 -1.89
N LEU A 69 -4.51 9.52 -2.47
CA LEU A 69 -4.80 8.71 -3.65
C LEU A 69 -4.11 9.27 -4.89
N LEU A 70 -4.24 10.57 -5.19
CA LEU A 70 -3.70 11.13 -6.44
C LEU A 70 -2.17 11.01 -6.53
N PRO A 71 -1.38 11.44 -5.52
CA PRO A 71 0.07 11.31 -5.59
C PRO A 71 0.50 9.84 -5.61
N THR A 72 -0.17 8.99 -4.85
CA THR A 72 0.13 7.55 -4.85
C THR A 72 -0.16 6.93 -6.21
N PHE A 73 -1.27 7.27 -6.86
CA PHE A 73 -1.66 6.70 -8.14
C PHE A 73 -0.71 7.11 -9.26
N ILE A 74 -0.26 8.38 -9.27
CA ILE A 74 0.67 8.91 -10.27
C ILE A 74 2.11 8.41 -10.02
N LEU A 75 2.59 8.47 -8.77
CA LEU A 75 4.00 8.27 -8.43
C LEU A 75 4.35 6.83 -8.04
N SER A 76 3.38 5.94 -7.82
CA SER A 76 3.64 4.53 -7.49
C SER A 76 4.22 3.71 -8.64
N GLY A 77 4.21 4.24 -9.86
CA GLY A 77 4.58 3.47 -11.04
C GLY A 77 3.45 2.59 -11.58
N PHE A 78 2.20 2.82 -11.14
CA PHE A 78 1.01 2.12 -11.61
C PHE A 78 0.63 2.53 -13.03
N VAL A 79 0.29 3.81 -13.22
CA VAL A 79 -0.15 4.38 -14.51
C VAL A 79 1.03 4.63 -15.44
N PHE A 80 2.06 5.30 -14.93
CA PHE A 80 3.26 5.65 -15.68
C PHE A 80 4.46 4.91 -15.13
N PRO A 81 5.30 4.28 -15.98
CA PRO A 81 6.51 3.64 -15.49
C PRO A 81 7.45 4.68 -14.88
N ILE A 82 8.01 4.39 -13.70
CA ILE A 82 8.83 5.37 -12.96
C ILE A 82 10.06 5.82 -13.77
N ARG A 83 10.59 4.94 -14.63
CA ARG A 83 11.73 5.25 -15.50
C ARG A 83 11.43 6.32 -16.55
N SER A 84 10.16 6.57 -16.89
CA SER A 84 9.77 7.62 -17.83
C SER A 84 9.47 8.96 -17.14
N MET A 85 9.61 9.04 -15.81
CA MET A 85 9.40 10.29 -15.08
C MET A 85 10.69 11.13 -15.08
N PRO A 86 10.61 12.48 -15.10
CA PRO A 86 11.74 13.36 -14.83
C PRO A 86 12.46 13.01 -13.53
N GLU A 87 13.77 13.24 -13.46
CA GLU A 87 14.62 12.82 -12.32
C GLU A 87 14.09 13.32 -10.97
N VAL A 88 13.60 14.56 -10.91
CA VAL A 88 13.01 15.15 -9.70
C VAL A 88 11.82 14.32 -9.18
N LEU A 89 10.93 13.89 -10.07
CA LEU A 89 9.78 13.07 -9.69
C LEU A 89 10.23 11.67 -9.27
N GLN A 90 11.26 11.10 -9.90
CA GLN A 90 11.82 9.81 -9.49
C GLN A 90 12.31 9.84 -8.04
N PHE A 91 12.96 10.94 -7.61
CA PHE A 91 13.36 11.11 -6.22
C PHE A 91 12.16 11.15 -5.26
N ILE A 92 11.10 11.89 -5.61
CA ILE A 92 9.89 11.96 -4.78
C ILE A 92 9.22 10.60 -4.65
N THR A 93 9.27 9.75 -5.68
CA THR A 93 8.66 8.41 -5.63
C THR A 93 9.27 7.50 -4.55
N TYR A 94 10.49 7.75 -4.06
CA TYR A 94 11.08 6.98 -2.96
C TYR A 94 10.33 7.18 -1.63
N LEU A 95 9.60 8.29 -1.47
CA LEU A 95 8.75 8.57 -0.31
C LEU A 95 7.40 7.84 -0.38
N VAL A 96 7.03 7.32 -1.56
CA VAL A 96 5.72 6.72 -1.80
C VAL A 96 5.80 5.21 -1.55
N PRO A 97 5.21 4.68 -0.46
CA PRO A 97 5.30 3.26 -0.11
C PRO A 97 4.69 2.36 -1.19
N ALA A 98 3.67 2.85 -1.90
CA ALA A 98 3.02 2.11 -2.99
C ALA A 98 3.97 1.77 -4.14
N ARG A 99 5.07 2.51 -4.33
CA ARG A 99 6.13 2.15 -5.29
C ARG A 99 6.71 0.78 -5.00
N TYR A 100 7.08 0.54 -3.74
CA TYR A 100 7.68 -0.72 -3.31
C TYR A 100 6.66 -1.86 -3.34
N PHE A 101 5.41 -1.56 -2.96
CA PHE A 101 4.30 -2.52 -3.04
C PHE A 101 4.05 -3.00 -4.47
N LEU A 102 3.90 -2.09 -5.44
CA LEU A 102 3.67 -2.47 -6.83
C LEU A 102 4.86 -3.20 -7.45
N ALA A 103 6.08 -2.82 -7.07
CA ALA A 103 7.29 -3.53 -7.50
C ALA A 103 7.31 -4.97 -6.97
N ALA A 104 7.02 -5.18 -5.68
CA ALA A 104 6.94 -6.51 -5.07
C ALA A 104 5.80 -7.35 -5.67
N LEU A 105 4.61 -6.76 -5.80
CA LEU A 105 3.42 -7.41 -6.37
C LEU A 105 3.68 -7.90 -7.80
N ARG A 106 4.24 -7.05 -8.67
CA ARG A 106 4.61 -7.44 -10.04
C ARG A 106 5.67 -8.54 -10.04
N ALA A 107 6.66 -8.48 -9.15
CA ALA A 107 7.69 -9.51 -9.06
C ALA A 107 7.09 -10.88 -8.65
N ILE A 108 6.21 -10.91 -7.66
CA ILE A 108 5.58 -12.16 -7.18
C ILE A 108 4.64 -12.74 -8.24
N ILE A 109 3.75 -11.92 -8.81
CA ILE A 109 2.73 -12.40 -9.76
C ILE A 109 3.35 -12.79 -11.10
N LEU A 110 4.19 -11.94 -11.68
CA LEU A 110 4.66 -12.11 -13.06
C LEU A 110 5.97 -12.88 -13.18
N LYS A 111 6.85 -12.77 -12.17
CA LYS A 111 8.20 -13.35 -12.20
C LYS A 111 8.37 -14.57 -11.28
N GLY A 112 7.37 -14.90 -10.47
CA GLY A 112 7.50 -15.98 -9.49
C GLY A 112 8.57 -15.72 -8.43
N ALA A 113 8.78 -14.44 -8.09
CA ALA A 113 9.83 -13.99 -7.19
C ALA A 113 9.68 -14.61 -5.77
N THR A 114 10.79 -15.04 -5.20
CA THR A 114 10.88 -15.58 -3.82
C THR A 114 11.26 -14.48 -2.82
N LEU A 115 11.08 -14.73 -1.52
CA LEU A 115 11.35 -13.77 -0.43
C LEU A 115 12.69 -13.00 -0.57
N PRO A 116 13.82 -13.67 -0.86
CA PRO A 116 15.12 -12.98 -0.94
C PRO A 116 15.17 -11.95 -2.07
N SER A 117 14.50 -12.24 -3.18
CA SER A 117 14.51 -11.40 -4.39
C SER A 117 13.69 -10.10 -4.25
N ILE A 118 12.77 -10.06 -3.28
CA ILE A 118 11.93 -8.89 -2.99
C ILE A 118 12.30 -8.19 -1.68
N SER A 119 13.40 -8.58 -1.04
CA SER A 119 13.85 -8.04 0.26
C SER A 119 14.00 -6.51 0.25
N ASN A 120 14.54 -5.95 -0.85
CA ASN A 120 14.69 -4.51 -1.05
C ASN A 120 13.35 -3.74 -1.11
N GLN A 121 12.25 -4.42 -1.44
CA GLN A 121 10.91 -3.83 -1.44
C GLN A 121 10.17 -4.07 -0.12
N ILE A 122 10.42 -5.20 0.54
CA ILE A 122 9.80 -5.57 1.82
C ILE A 122 10.26 -4.63 2.95
N TRP A 123 11.55 -4.31 3.03
CA TRP A 123 12.07 -3.49 4.14
C TRP A 123 11.44 -2.08 4.23
N PRO A 124 11.34 -1.29 3.14
CA PRO A 124 10.63 -0.01 3.16
C PRO A 124 9.14 -0.14 3.53
N LEU A 125 8.49 -1.23 3.08
CA LEU A 125 7.09 -1.50 3.42
C LEU A 125 6.91 -1.85 4.90
N MET A 126 7.85 -2.58 5.49
CA MET A 126 7.85 -2.88 6.92
C MET A 126 8.04 -1.62 7.75
N ILE A 127 8.95 -0.72 7.36
CA ILE A 127 9.11 0.58 8.00
C ILE A 127 7.78 1.34 7.95
N PHE A 128 7.18 1.46 6.77
CA PHE A 128 5.89 2.12 6.58
C PHE A 128 4.77 1.52 7.44
N ALA A 129 4.70 0.19 7.50
CA ALA A 129 3.72 -0.55 8.27
C ALA A 129 3.91 -0.42 9.79
N VAL A 130 5.10 -0.06 10.28
CA VAL A 130 5.38 0.13 11.71
C VAL A 130 5.26 1.60 12.11
N THR A 131 5.78 2.53 11.30
CA THR A 131 5.84 3.95 11.67
C THR A 131 4.46 4.59 11.76
N PHE A 132 3.57 4.32 10.79
CA PHE A 132 2.26 4.97 10.76
C PHE A 132 1.31 4.52 11.87
N PRO A 133 1.21 3.23 12.24
CA PRO A 133 0.43 2.84 13.42
C PRO A 133 0.99 3.42 14.72
N LEU A 134 2.32 3.46 14.89
CA LEU A 134 2.95 4.04 16.09
C LEU A 134 2.69 5.56 16.20
N LEU A 135 2.78 6.28 15.08
CA LEU A 135 2.45 7.71 15.03
C LEU A 135 0.97 7.96 15.30
N SER A 136 0.10 7.11 14.76
CA SER A 136 -1.35 7.17 14.99
C SER A 136 -1.68 6.90 16.46
N SER A 137 -1.15 5.85 17.06
CA SER A 137 -1.42 5.48 18.45
C SER A 137 -0.88 6.51 19.44
N TRP A 138 0.33 7.04 19.22
CA TRP A 138 0.90 8.09 20.07
C TRP A 138 0.08 9.39 20.02
N ARG A 139 -0.41 9.76 18.84
CA ARG A 139 -1.21 10.98 18.65
C ARG A 139 -2.64 10.84 19.17
N LEU A 140 -3.22 9.65 19.07
CA LEU A 140 -4.52 9.32 19.67
C LEU A 140 -4.44 9.31 21.21
N ASN A 141 -3.35 8.78 21.78
CA ASN A 141 -3.16 8.77 23.24
C ASN A 141 -3.00 10.20 23.82
N LYS A 142 -2.43 11.14 23.06
CA LYS A 142 -2.37 12.57 23.44
C LYS A 142 -3.70 13.32 23.33
N ARG A 143 -4.76 12.72 22.78
CA ARG A 143 -6.09 13.35 22.65
C ARG A 143 -7.12 12.89 23.69
N GLY A 144 -6.70 12.08 24.66
CA GLY A 144 -7.51 11.75 25.83
C GLY A 144 -8.57 10.69 25.56
N PHE A 145 -8.37 9.52 26.16
CA PHE A 145 -9.33 9.01 27.12
C PHE A 145 -8.66 9.05 28.49
#